data_AF-A0A9D1GNC9-F1
#
_entry.id   AF-A0A9D1GNC9-F1
#
_cell.length_a   1.000
_cell.length_b   1.000
_cell.length_c   1.000
_cell.angle_alpha   90.00
_cell.angle_beta   90.00
_cell.angle_gamma   90.00
#
_symmetry.space_group_name_H-M   'P 1'
#
loop_
_entity.id
_entity.type
_entity.pdbx_description
1 polymer ?
#
loop_
_entity_poly.entity_id
_entity_poly.type
_entity_poly.pdbx_seq_one_letter_code
_entity_poly.pdbx_strand_id
1 'polypeptide(L)'
;MKRLLIVAAATCCSLALSFAQDDIQQATAEAAAALLEAPETEEEQEKPRYWTNSLQVDLGFSQTNLWSWAAGGYNTLSMSSGIDAKADFARNLSSWSNRLQLQYGFLWSADKENLLQKTNDLIYLESRLAYKTSKDSKWNYTVSFDFRSQFSDSYDSYTQDAATGLWSGKLKSGFLAPGYTNLAVGMEWAPADWFNVNIAPLTGGFTICDIPELRKNYGMKLKEDGLDPDDGNNYRSALFQSGAQIKMNLKASINDSFFYETQLVLFTDYLNKPFKENRVNWDNKITWQFAKFFKIGLNTWLIYDPIVFIDGRQHVQFKESFSINFTWLIASK
;
A
#
# COMPACT_ATOMS: atom_id res chain seq x y z
N MET A 1 79.74 0.67 51.32
CA MET A 1 79.55 1.42 50.05
C MET A 1 78.31 1.00 49.25
N LYS A 2 77.92 -0.28 49.17
CA LYS A 2 76.73 -0.71 48.38
C LYS A 2 75.35 -0.25 48.91
N ARG A 3 75.17 -0.01 50.22
CA ARG A 3 73.88 0.41 50.80
C ARG A 3 73.57 1.91 50.64
N LEU A 4 74.59 2.77 50.52
CA LEU A 4 74.40 4.22 50.35
C LEU A 4 74.00 4.60 48.91
N LEU A 5 74.48 3.85 47.92
CA LEU A 5 74.15 4.08 46.51
C LEU A 5 72.69 3.71 46.16
N ILE A 6 72.11 2.72 46.84
CA ILE A 6 70.72 2.28 46.61
C ILE A 6 69.73 3.28 47.22
N VAL A 7 70.05 3.88 48.36
CA VAL A 7 69.21 4.91 48.99
C VAL A 7 69.27 6.21 48.19
N ALA A 8 70.44 6.62 47.71
CA ALA A 8 70.58 7.79 46.83
C ALA A 8 69.82 7.62 45.50
N ALA A 9 69.88 6.44 44.88
CA ALA A 9 69.14 6.15 43.64
C ALA A 9 67.61 6.11 43.86
N ALA A 10 67.15 5.54 44.98
CA ALA A 10 65.72 5.52 45.31
C ALA A 10 65.17 6.93 45.59
N THR A 11 65.97 7.80 46.24
CA THR A 11 65.56 9.18 46.56
C THR A 11 65.57 10.08 45.30
N CYS A 12 66.53 9.87 44.38
CA CYS A 12 66.53 10.56 43.09
C CYS A 12 65.38 10.10 42.17
N CYS A 13 65.02 8.81 42.18
CA CYS A 13 63.86 8.31 41.42
C CYS A 13 62.52 8.82 41.97
N SER A 14 62.37 8.97 43.30
CA SER A 14 61.15 9.54 43.88
C SER A 14 61.01 11.04 43.59
N LEU A 15 62.11 11.79 43.55
CA LEU A 15 62.10 13.20 43.16
C LEU A 15 61.78 13.36 41.67
N ALA A 16 62.36 12.53 40.79
CA ALA A 16 62.07 12.60 39.34
C ALA A 16 60.62 12.24 38.97
N LEU A 17 59.99 11.33 39.71
CA LEU A 17 58.57 10.98 39.53
C LEU A 17 57.62 12.10 39.98
N SER A 18 58.04 12.90 40.97
CA SER A 18 57.22 14.02 41.48
C SER A 18 57.16 15.16 40.46
N PHE A 19 58.30 15.54 39.87
CA PHE A 19 58.35 16.58 38.83
C PHE A 19 57.68 16.13 37.52
N ALA A 20 57.78 14.84 37.15
CA ALA A 20 57.09 14.31 35.97
C ALA A 20 55.57 14.27 36.15
N GLN A 21 55.06 14.16 37.37
CA GLN A 21 53.64 14.12 37.67
C GLN A 21 53.01 15.53 37.64
N ASP A 22 53.75 16.55 38.08
CA ASP A 22 53.33 17.96 37.98
C ASP A 22 53.22 18.42 36.51
N ASP A 23 54.19 18.06 35.65
CA ASP A 23 54.14 18.40 34.21
C ASP A 23 52.98 17.72 33.48
N ILE A 24 52.66 16.46 33.83
CA ILE A 24 51.50 15.75 33.27
C ILE A 24 50.20 16.39 33.75
N GLN A 25 50.11 16.77 35.04
CA GLN A 25 48.93 17.45 35.56
C GLN A 25 48.73 18.82 34.93
N GLN A 26 49.79 19.59 34.73
CA GLN A 26 49.72 20.89 34.08
C GLN A 26 49.35 20.77 32.59
N ALA A 27 49.93 19.82 31.86
CA ALA A 27 49.54 19.51 30.48
C ALA A 27 48.09 19.02 30.37
N THR A 28 47.59 18.24 31.34
CA THR A 28 46.17 17.85 31.38
C THR A 28 45.24 19.00 31.77
N ALA A 29 45.70 19.94 32.60
CA ALA A 29 44.93 21.12 32.99
C ALA A 29 44.87 22.15 31.84
N GLU A 30 45.97 22.35 31.11
CA GLU A 30 46.01 23.19 29.91
C GLU A 30 45.22 22.55 28.76
N ALA A 31 45.28 21.23 28.58
CA ALA A 31 44.41 20.52 27.64
C ALA A 31 42.92 20.59 28.03
N ALA A 32 42.60 20.52 29.33
CA ALA A 32 41.24 20.68 29.82
C ALA A 32 40.74 22.13 29.66
N ALA A 33 41.59 23.12 29.88
CA ALA A 33 41.28 24.54 29.64
C ALA A 33 41.09 24.83 28.14
N ALA A 34 41.92 24.24 27.27
CA ALA A 34 41.78 24.35 25.82
C ALA A 34 40.51 23.66 25.28
N LEU A 35 40.03 22.60 25.95
CA LEU A 35 38.74 21.96 25.65
C LEU A 35 37.53 22.78 26.15
N LEU A 36 37.71 23.58 27.20
CA LEU A 36 36.70 24.50 27.74
C LEU A 36 36.60 25.82 26.96
N GLU A 37 37.69 26.27 26.33
CA GLU A 37 37.73 27.45 25.46
C GLU A 37 37.48 27.13 23.98
N ALA A 38 37.43 25.85 23.60
CA ALA A 38 36.99 25.44 22.28
C ALA A 38 35.52 25.85 22.11
N PRO A 39 35.13 26.56 21.03
CA PRO A 39 33.72 26.85 20.79
C PRO A 39 32.99 25.51 20.72
N GLU A 40 32.02 25.31 21.64
CA GLU A 40 31.09 24.20 21.56
C GLU A 40 30.53 24.21 20.14
N THR A 41 30.90 23.19 19.37
CA THR A 41 30.33 22.99 18.05
C THR A 41 28.87 22.69 18.34
N GLU A 42 27.96 23.64 18.11
CA GLU A 42 26.53 23.41 18.16
C GLU A 42 26.26 22.19 17.26
N GLU A 43 26.05 21.02 17.87
CA GLU A 43 25.50 19.89 17.16
C GLU A 43 24.16 20.37 16.61
N GLU A 44 24.10 20.60 15.30
CA GLU A 44 22.87 20.96 14.60
C GLU A 44 21.87 19.85 14.93
N GLN A 45 20.97 20.11 15.89
CA GLN A 45 19.95 19.16 16.29
C GLN A 45 19.23 18.71 15.03
N GLU A 46 19.38 17.43 14.66
CA GLU A 46 18.74 16.89 13.47
C GLU A 46 17.27 17.28 13.53
N LYS A 47 16.83 18.11 12.57
CA LYS A 47 15.47 18.65 12.56
C LYS A 47 14.50 17.47 12.67
N PRO A 48 13.54 17.49 13.63
CA PRO A 48 12.66 16.36 13.86
C PRO A 48 11.97 15.97 12.55
N ARG A 49 12.27 14.77 12.10
CA ARG A 49 11.83 14.27 10.81
C ARG A 49 10.40 13.75 10.95
N TYR A 50 9.45 14.57 10.56
CA TYR A 50 8.03 14.26 10.71
C TYR A 50 7.47 13.38 9.58
N TRP A 51 8.21 13.20 8.49
CA TRP A 51 7.81 12.44 7.30
C TRP A 51 8.62 11.16 7.16
N THR A 52 7.90 10.04 7.12
CA THR A 52 8.43 8.72 6.80
C THR A 52 7.97 8.33 5.40
N ASN A 53 8.91 8.19 4.48
CA ASN A 53 8.61 7.83 3.09
C ASN A 53 9.11 6.41 2.81
N SER A 54 8.29 5.61 2.13
CA SER A 54 8.68 4.28 1.66
C SER A 54 8.27 4.10 0.20
N LEU A 55 9.17 3.54 -0.61
CA LEU A 55 8.92 3.13 -1.99
C LEU A 55 9.21 1.65 -2.09
N GLN A 56 8.18 0.86 -2.38
CA GLN A 56 8.31 -0.55 -2.70
C GLN A 56 8.13 -0.74 -4.20
N VAL A 57 9.04 -1.49 -4.82
CA VAL A 57 8.94 -1.94 -6.21
C VAL A 57 8.86 -3.46 -6.20
N ASP A 58 7.81 -3.98 -6.83
CA ASP A 58 7.56 -5.41 -6.98
C ASP A 58 7.68 -5.79 -8.45
N LEU A 59 8.43 -6.86 -8.73
CA LEU A 59 8.53 -7.48 -10.05
C LEU A 59 8.19 -8.96 -9.90
N GLY A 60 7.09 -9.37 -10.56
CA GLY A 60 6.66 -10.75 -10.65
C GLY A 60 6.94 -11.30 -12.03
N PHE A 61 7.45 -12.53 -12.07
CA PHE A 61 7.66 -13.27 -13.31
C PHE A 61 7.14 -14.68 -13.11
N SER A 62 6.37 -15.17 -14.07
CA SER A 62 5.92 -16.56 -14.08
C SER A 62 5.89 -17.09 -15.51
N GLN A 63 6.52 -18.25 -15.69
CA GLN A 63 6.64 -18.93 -16.97
C GLN A 63 6.18 -20.38 -16.82
N THR A 64 5.33 -20.80 -17.74
CA THR A 64 4.97 -22.21 -17.93
C THR A 64 5.54 -22.67 -19.26
N ASN A 65 6.39 -23.69 -19.24
CA ASN A 65 6.93 -24.34 -20.43
C ASN A 65 6.61 -25.84 -20.39
N LEU A 66 5.83 -26.30 -21.35
CA LEU A 66 5.36 -27.67 -21.49
C LEU A 66 6.07 -28.28 -22.70
N TRP A 67 6.81 -29.36 -22.47
CA TRP A 67 7.45 -30.17 -23.50
C TRP A 67 6.98 -31.62 -23.37
N SER A 68 6.41 -32.19 -24.42
CA SER A 68 5.83 -33.55 -24.43
C SER A 68 4.86 -33.82 -23.26
N TRP A 69 3.99 -32.85 -22.97
CA TRP A 69 3.06 -32.91 -21.85
C TRP A 69 1.67 -33.40 -22.30
N ALA A 70 1.28 -34.59 -21.84
CA ALA A 70 0.05 -35.25 -22.31
C ALA A 70 -1.23 -34.75 -21.62
N ALA A 71 -1.13 -34.12 -20.44
CA ALA A 71 -2.30 -33.71 -19.65
C ALA A 71 -2.91 -32.36 -20.10
N GLY A 72 -2.38 -31.75 -21.17
CA GLY A 72 -2.84 -30.48 -21.71
C GLY A 72 -2.31 -29.25 -20.94
N GLY A 73 -2.57 -28.07 -21.50
CA GLY A 73 -2.06 -26.79 -21.02
C GLY A 73 -1.34 -26.01 -22.12
N TYR A 74 -1.04 -24.75 -21.85
CA TYR A 74 -0.40 -23.86 -22.80
C TYR A 74 0.87 -23.26 -22.23
N ASN A 75 1.86 -23.07 -23.11
CA ASN A 75 3.03 -22.29 -22.75
C ASN A 75 2.58 -20.86 -22.48
N THR A 76 2.93 -20.35 -21.30
CA THR A 76 2.55 -19.02 -20.86
C THR A 76 3.77 -18.28 -20.34
N LEU A 77 3.78 -16.98 -20.57
CA LEU A 77 4.75 -16.07 -20.01
C LEU A 77 3.98 -14.90 -19.42
N SER A 78 4.16 -14.66 -18.13
CA SER A 78 3.53 -13.54 -17.45
C SER A 78 4.55 -12.72 -16.69
N MET A 79 4.33 -11.42 -16.72
CA MET A 79 5.13 -10.45 -16.01
C MET A 79 4.20 -9.46 -15.35
N SER A 80 4.51 -9.10 -14.12
CA SER A 80 3.82 -8.06 -13.37
C SER A 80 4.83 -7.11 -12.76
N SER A 81 4.47 -5.84 -12.72
CA SER A 81 5.19 -4.80 -12.01
C SER A 81 4.24 -4.09 -11.06
N GLY A 82 4.76 -3.70 -9.91
CA GLY A 82 4.04 -2.99 -8.88
C GLY A 82 4.93 -1.91 -8.28
N ILE A 83 4.32 -0.76 -7.99
CA ILE A 83 4.92 0.31 -7.21
C ILE A 83 3.96 0.61 -6.06
N ASP A 84 4.46 0.62 -4.83
CA ASP A 84 3.71 1.04 -3.63
C ASP A 84 4.54 2.10 -2.90
N ALA A 85 4.18 3.36 -3.12
CA ALA A 85 4.78 4.52 -2.50
C ALA A 85 3.91 4.99 -1.34
N LYS A 86 4.52 5.24 -0.18
CA LYS A 86 3.87 5.75 1.03
C LYS A 86 4.61 6.97 1.55
N ALA A 87 3.86 7.95 2.00
CA ALA A 87 4.36 9.14 2.68
C ALA A 87 3.49 9.39 3.92
N ASP A 88 4.05 9.07 5.08
CA ASP A 88 3.38 9.16 6.36
C ASP A 88 3.96 10.33 7.16
N PHE A 89 3.14 11.34 7.40
CA PHE A 89 3.43 12.44 8.31
C PHE A 89 2.86 12.15 9.69
N ALA A 90 3.65 12.31 10.74
CA ALA A 90 3.19 12.22 12.12
C ALA A 90 3.80 13.35 12.96
N ARG A 91 2.96 14.20 13.55
CA ARG A 91 3.39 15.24 14.48
C ARG A 91 2.34 15.47 15.56
N ASN A 92 2.75 15.33 16.83
CA ASN A 92 1.90 15.51 18.00
C ASN A 92 0.64 14.62 17.95
N LEU A 93 -0.51 15.22 17.68
CA LEU A 93 -1.81 14.56 17.60
C LEU A 93 -2.27 14.34 16.15
N SER A 94 -1.60 14.94 15.17
CA SER A 94 -1.98 14.84 13.76
C SER A 94 -1.14 13.78 13.05
N SER A 95 -1.81 12.94 12.27
CA SER A 95 -1.17 12.08 11.28
C SER A 95 -1.81 12.28 9.91
N TRP A 96 -0.98 12.22 8.87
CA TRP A 96 -1.42 12.28 7.49
C TRP A 96 -0.68 11.23 6.69
N SER A 97 -1.42 10.20 6.26
CA SER A 97 -0.89 9.10 5.47
C SER A 97 -1.30 9.29 4.02
N ASN A 98 -0.35 9.15 3.10
CA ASN A 98 -0.60 9.12 1.68
C ASN A 98 -0.02 7.83 1.11
N ARG A 99 -0.76 7.15 0.25
CA ARG A 99 -0.32 5.93 -0.42
C ARG A 99 -0.71 5.97 -1.89
N LEU A 100 0.27 5.73 -2.75
CA LEU A 100 0.09 5.54 -4.17
C LEU A 100 0.52 4.12 -4.51
N GLN A 101 -0.42 3.34 -5.03
CA GLN A 101 -0.19 1.99 -5.49
C GLN A 101 -0.53 1.87 -6.97
N LEU A 102 0.47 1.52 -7.76
CA LEU A 102 0.35 1.28 -9.20
C LEU A 102 0.71 -0.17 -9.46
N GLN A 103 -0.14 -0.91 -10.14
CA GLN A 103 0.16 -2.28 -10.57
C GLN A 103 -0.17 -2.42 -12.04
N TYR A 104 0.69 -3.11 -12.78
CA TYR A 104 0.45 -3.44 -14.16
C TYR A 104 1.01 -4.83 -14.46
N GLY A 105 0.28 -5.64 -15.21
CA GLY A 105 0.73 -6.98 -15.55
C GLY A 105 0.13 -7.49 -16.84
N PHE A 106 0.89 -8.33 -17.51
CA PHE A 106 0.53 -8.94 -18.76
C PHE A 106 0.87 -10.44 -18.78
N LEU A 107 0.13 -11.16 -19.61
CA LEU A 107 0.22 -12.59 -19.85
C LEU A 107 0.17 -12.80 -21.35
N TRP A 108 1.19 -13.47 -21.84
CA TRP A 108 1.21 -14.06 -23.15
C TRP A 108 0.93 -15.56 -23.04
N SER A 109 0.21 -16.11 -24.01
CA SER A 109 -0.06 -17.54 -24.13
C SER A 109 0.18 -17.99 -25.56
N ALA A 110 0.84 -19.12 -25.72
CA ALA A 110 1.13 -19.71 -27.03
C ALA A 110 -0.13 -20.11 -27.82
N ASP A 111 -1.25 -20.35 -27.15
CA ASP A 111 -2.55 -20.66 -27.80
C ASP A 111 -3.18 -19.44 -28.47
N LYS A 112 -2.88 -18.25 -27.93
CA LYS A 112 -3.40 -16.97 -28.42
C LYS A 112 -2.26 -16.16 -29.00
N GLU A 113 -1.74 -16.64 -30.12
CA GLU A 113 -0.61 -16.02 -30.81
C GLU A 113 -0.91 -14.55 -31.11
N ASN A 114 0.03 -13.65 -30.80
CA ASN A 114 -0.08 -12.19 -30.92
C ASN A 114 -1.10 -11.49 -29.98
N LEU A 115 -1.66 -12.19 -28.99
CA LEU A 115 -2.52 -11.56 -27.98
C LEU A 115 -1.79 -11.38 -26.65
N LEU A 116 -1.55 -10.12 -26.27
CA LEU A 116 -1.11 -9.77 -24.93
C LEU A 116 -2.33 -9.58 -24.03
N GLN A 117 -2.55 -10.50 -23.09
CA GLN A 117 -3.66 -10.42 -22.14
C GLN A 117 -3.22 -9.67 -20.89
N LYS A 118 -4.09 -8.80 -20.40
CA LYS A 118 -3.86 -8.05 -19.17
C LYS A 118 -4.17 -8.92 -17.95
N THR A 119 -3.22 -9.04 -17.01
CA THR A 119 -3.42 -9.83 -15.77
C THR A 119 -3.81 -8.97 -14.59
N ASN A 120 -3.23 -7.77 -14.50
CA ASN A 120 -3.45 -6.88 -13.38
C ASN A 120 -3.32 -5.42 -13.82
N ASP A 121 -4.18 -4.57 -13.30
CA ASP A 121 -4.12 -3.13 -13.49
C ASP A 121 -4.87 -2.44 -12.37
N LEU A 122 -4.11 -1.66 -11.61
CA LEU A 122 -4.63 -0.91 -10.50
C LEU A 122 -3.90 0.41 -10.42
N ILE A 123 -4.66 1.49 -10.49
CA ILE A 123 -4.28 2.79 -9.96
C ILE A 123 -5.03 2.92 -8.65
N TYR A 124 -4.32 3.07 -7.55
CA TYR A 124 -4.90 3.32 -6.24
C TYR A 124 -4.15 4.45 -5.56
N LEU A 125 -4.89 5.50 -5.19
CA LEU A 125 -4.37 6.63 -4.43
C LEU A 125 -5.23 6.77 -3.18
N GLU A 126 -4.60 6.82 -2.02
CA GLU A 126 -5.25 7.02 -0.74
C GLU A 126 -4.58 8.19 -0.03
N SER A 127 -5.37 9.10 0.52
CA SER A 127 -4.93 10.16 1.41
C SER A 127 -5.81 10.14 2.64
N ARG A 128 -5.20 10.04 3.81
CA ARG A 128 -5.89 9.88 5.07
C ARG A 128 -5.33 10.82 6.11
N LEU A 129 -6.15 11.75 6.55
CA LEU A 129 -5.88 12.62 7.68
C LEU A 129 -6.51 12.01 8.94
N ALA A 130 -5.74 11.90 10.02
CA ALA A 130 -6.25 11.50 11.32
C ALA A 130 -5.76 12.46 12.41
N TYR A 131 -6.65 12.76 13.37
CA TYR A 131 -6.37 13.64 14.49
C TYR A 131 -6.76 12.95 15.80
N LYS A 132 -5.75 12.66 16.64
CA LYS A 132 -5.92 12.06 17.97
C LYS A 132 -6.68 13.00 18.89
N THR A 133 -7.67 12.48 19.60
CA THR A 133 -8.45 13.26 20.58
C THR A 133 -7.59 13.72 21.77
N SER A 134 -6.63 12.90 22.18
CA SER A 134 -5.62 13.18 23.22
C SER A 134 -4.41 12.28 23.01
N LYS A 135 -3.28 12.55 23.68
CA LYS A 135 -2.06 11.74 23.59
C LYS A 135 -2.31 10.26 23.93
N ASP A 136 -3.15 10.01 24.92
CA ASP A 136 -3.48 8.65 25.42
C ASP A 136 -4.83 8.12 24.90
N SER A 137 -5.54 8.90 24.08
CA SER A 137 -6.84 8.47 23.55
C SER A 137 -6.64 7.42 22.46
N LYS A 138 -7.47 6.38 22.50
CA LYS A 138 -7.59 5.35 21.47
C LYS A 138 -8.47 5.79 20.29
N TRP A 139 -9.00 7.02 20.33
CA TRP A 139 -9.93 7.56 19.35
C TRP A 139 -9.30 8.69 18.53
N ASN A 140 -9.42 8.56 17.20
CA ASN A 140 -8.96 9.52 16.21
C ASN A 140 -10.16 10.04 15.41
N TYR A 141 -10.24 11.33 15.14
CA TYR A 141 -11.08 11.83 14.05
C TYR A 141 -10.38 11.57 12.73
N THR A 142 -11.11 11.13 11.71
CA THR A 142 -10.52 10.70 10.44
C THR A 142 -11.26 11.31 9.25
N VAL A 143 -10.48 11.77 8.29
CA VAL A 143 -10.95 12.10 6.94
C VAL A 143 -10.10 11.30 5.97
N SER A 144 -10.73 10.42 5.20
CA SER A 144 -10.05 9.61 4.19
C SER A 144 -10.62 9.89 2.82
N PHE A 145 -9.71 9.99 1.86
CA PHE A 145 -9.98 10.09 0.44
C PHE A 145 -9.31 8.89 -0.24
N ASP A 146 -10.04 8.19 -1.09
CA ASP A 146 -9.49 7.15 -1.93
C ASP A 146 -9.94 7.32 -3.38
N PHE A 147 -9.03 7.05 -4.30
CA PHE A 147 -9.25 7.04 -5.72
C PHE A 147 -8.73 5.72 -6.29
N ARG A 148 -9.56 5.05 -7.09
CA ARG A 148 -9.23 3.79 -7.75
C ARG A 148 -9.63 3.81 -9.21
N SER A 149 -8.70 3.48 -10.09
CA SER A 149 -8.95 3.37 -11.54
C SER A 149 -8.07 2.27 -12.15
N GLN A 150 -8.15 2.11 -13.47
CA GLN A 150 -7.25 1.30 -14.28
C GLN A 150 -6.54 2.21 -15.30
N PHE A 151 -5.38 1.80 -15.82
CA PHE A 151 -4.60 2.50 -16.84
C PHE A 151 -5.11 2.23 -18.27
N SER A 152 -5.34 0.95 -18.58
CA SER A 152 -5.57 0.51 -19.97
C SER A 152 -6.91 -0.20 -20.14
N ASP A 153 -7.30 -0.34 -21.41
CA ASP A 153 -8.46 -1.14 -21.77
C ASP A 153 -8.24 -2.61 -21.48
N SER A 154 -9.29 -3.28 -21.02
CA SER A 154 -9.34 -4.71 -20.78
C SER A 154 -10.49 -5.30 -21.57
N TYR A 155 -10.25 -6.47 -22.15
CA TYR A 155 -11.20 -7.15 -23.01
C TYR A 155 -11.55 -8.51 -22.43
N ASP A 156 -12.82 -8.89 -22.56
CA ASP A 156 -13.34 -10.21 -22.26
C ASP A 156 -13.63 -10.96 -23.57
N SER A 157 -13.68 -12.29 -23.52
CA SER A 157 -14.11 -13.14 -24.63
C SER A 157 -13.38 -12.83 -25.96
N TYR A 158 -12.09 -13.16 -26.00
CA TYR A 158 -11.25 -12.99 -27.19
C TYR A 158 -11.68 -13.96 -28.29
N THR A 159 -12.01 -13.40 -29.46
CA THR A 159 -12.33 -14.12 -30.69
C THR A 159 -11.32 -13.75 -31.76
N GLN A 160 -10.79 -14.75 -32.45
CA GLN A 160 -9.85 -14.53 -33.55
C GLN A 160 -10.63 -14.39 -34.85
N ASP A 161 -10.36 -13.32 -35.58
CA ASP A 161 -10.84 -13.19 -36.95
C ASP A 161 -10.04 -14.14 -37.85
N ALA A 162 -10.74 -15.09 -38.49
CA ALA A 162 -10.13 -16.14 -39.30
C ALA A 162 -9.48 -15.61 -40.60
N ALA A 163 -9.83 -14.41 -41.07
CA ALA A 163 -9.31 -13.82 -42.29
C ALA A 163 -8.08 -12.94 -42.05
N THR A 164 -8.01 -12.27 -40.89
CA THR A 164 -6.90 -11.35 -40.56
C THR A 164 -5.95 -11.87 -39.50
N GLY A 165 -6.33 -12.92 -38.76
CA GLY A 165 -5.57 -13.48 -37.64
C GLY A 165 -5.55 -12.58 -36.40
N LEU A 166 -6.25 -11.44 -36.43
CA LEU A 166 -6.33 -10.48 -35.33
C LEU A 166 -7.34 -10.93 -34.28
N TRP A 167 -7.01 -10.69 -33.01
CA TRP A 167 -7.90 -10.94 -31.89
C TRP A 167 -8.77 -9.72 -31.62
N SER A 168 -10.08 -9.92 -31.53
CA SER A 168 -11.04 -8.93 -31.06
C SER A 168 -11.73 -9.44 -29.79
N GLY A 169 -11.98 -8.56 -28.82
CA GLY A 169 -12.66 -8.92 -27.59
C GLY A 169 -13.73 -7.89 -27.26
N LYS A 170 -14.67 -8.27 -26.40
CA LYS A 170 -15.66 -7.33 -25.86
C LYS A 170 -14.99 -6.47 -24.81
N LEU A 171 -15.00 -5.15 -24.97
CA LEU A 171 -14.46 -4.23 -23.99
C LEU A 171 -15.15 -4.44 -22.63
N LYS A 172 -14.34 -4.54 -21.57
CA LYS A 172 -14.79 -4.83 -20.20
C LYS A 172 -14.53 -3.68 -19.25
N SER A 173 -13.36 -3.06 -19.36
CA SER A 173 -12.95 -1.91 -18.54
C SER A 173 -11.95 -1.05 -19.31
N GLY A 174 -11.74 0.18 -18.86
CA GLY A 174 -10.75 1.09 -19.45
C GLY A 174 -10.33 2.19 -18.48
N PHE A 175 -9.58 3.17 -18.98
CA PHE A 175 -9.18 4.32 -18.16
C PHE A 175 -10.43 5.06 -17.65
N LEU A 176 -10.55 5.24 -16.33
CA LEU A 176 -11.73 5.82 -15.67
C LEU A 176 -13.06 5.11 -16.02
N ALA A 177 -13.01 3.81 -16.37
CA ALA A 177 -14.18 3.00 -16.67
C ALA A 177 -14.06 1.62 -15.99
N PRO A 178 -14.25 1.55 -14.66
CA PRO A 178 -14.72 2.61 -13.76
C PRO A 178 -13.58 3.27 -12.97
N GLY A 179 -13.73 4.57 -12.72
CA GLY A 179 -12.98 5.34 -11.73
C GLY A 179 -13.82 5.55 -10.47
N TYR A 180 -13.41 4.99 -9.34
CA TYR A 180 -14.06 5.20 -8.04
C TYR A 180 -13.33 6.28 -7.26
N THR A 181 -14.08 7.20 -6.67
CA THR A 181 -13.55 8.21 -5.76
C THR A 181 -14.41 8.23 -4.51
N ASN A 182 -13.86 7.98 -3.33
CA ASN A 182 -14.61 8.07 -2.09
C ASN A 182 -13.97 9.09 -1.14
N LEU A 183 -14.84 9.79 -0.41
CA LEU A 183 -14.50 10.71 0.66
C LEU A 183 -15.29 10.29 1.89
N ALA A 184 -14.60 9.86 2.94
CA ALA A 184 -15.19 9.37 4.18
C ALA A 184 -14.72 10.23 5.36
N VAL A 185 -15.68 10.69 6.16
CA VAL A 185 -15.47 11.46 7.39
C VAL A 185 -16.02 10.66 8.55
N GLY A 186 -15.21 10.49 9.59
CA GLY A 186 -15.54 9.57 10.67
C GLY A 186 -14.61 9.63 11.86
N MET A 187 -14.66 8.54 12.63
CA MET A 187 -13.80 8.30 13.77
C MET A 187 -13.18 6.92 13.67
N GLU A 188 -11.92 6.80 14.04
CA GLU A 188 -11.24 5.53 14.21
C GLU A 188 -11.01 5.23 15.67
N TRP A 189 -11.31 3.99 16.06
CA TRP A 189 -10.89 3.39 17.29
C TRP A 189 -9.69 2.47 17.01
N ALA A 190 -8.53 2.84 17.51
CA ALA A 190 -7.27 2.10 17.39
C ALA A 190 -6.75 1.74 18.79
N PRO A 191 -7.26 0.66 19.41
CA PRO A 191 -6.82 0.25 20.74
C PRO A 191 -5.41 -0.34 20.77
N ALA A 192 -4.92 -0.83 19.63
CA ALA A 192 -3.58 -1.39 19.46
C ALA A 192 -3.12 -1.23 18.00
N ASP A 193 -1.81 -1.30 17.74
CA ASP A 193 -1.26 -1.12 16.39
C ASP A 193 -1.68 -2.23 15.41
N TRP A 194 -2.06 -3.40 15.92
CA TRP A 194 -2.52 -4.55 15.15
C TRP A 194 -4.02 -4.56 14.86
N PHE A 195 -4.82 -3.66 15.44
CA PHE A 195 -6.27 -3.63 15.23
C PHE A 195 -6.83 -2.21 15.24
N ASN A 196 -7.60 -1.87 14.21
CA ASN A 196 -8.36 -0.64 14.18
C ASN A 196 -9.74 -0.83 13.55
N VAL A 197 -10.67 0.01 14.00
CA VAL A 197 -12.02 0.10 13.45
C VAL A 197 -12.30 1.54 13.12
N ASN A 198 -12.50 1.83 11.84
CA ASN A 198 -12.92 3.12 11.35
C ASN A 198 -14.44 3.11 11.10
N ILE A 199 -15.13 4.10 11.65
CA ILE A 199 -16.57 4.30 11.52
C ILE A 199 -16.77 5.66 10.86
N ALA A 200 -17.18 5.64 9.60
CA ALA A 200 -17.39 6.83 8.79
C ALA A 200 -18.87 6.99 8.43
N PRO A 201 -19.68 7.69 9.25
CA PRO A 201 -21.10 7.90 8.99
C PRO A 201 -21.37 8.81 7.78
N LEU A 202 -20.38 9.63 7.39
CA LEU A 202 -20.46 10.49 6.21
C LEU A 202 -19.44 10.01 5.19
N THR A 203 -19.88 9.14 4.29
CA THR A 203 -19.09 8.65 3.16
C THR A 203 -19.77 9.04 1.86
N GLY A 204 -19.13 9.87 1.04
CA GLY A 204 -19.56 10.18 -0.32
C GLY A 204 -18.68 9.45 -1.33
N GLY A 205 -19.29 8.71 -2.25
CA GLY A 205 -18.62 8.00 -3.33
C GLY A 205 -19.08 8.50 -4.69
N PHE A 206 -18.15 8.72 -5.60
CA PHE A 206 -18.40 8.98 -7.01
C PHE A 206 -17.83 7.83 -7.83
N THR A 207 -18.69 7.18 -8.60
CA THR A 207 -18.28 6.24 -9.64
C THR A 207 -18.36 6.94 -10.97
N ILE A 208 -17.23 7.06 -11.67
CA ILE A 208 -17.11 7.66 -12.99
C ILE A 208 -16.93 6.51 -13.99
N CYS A 209 -17.62 6.59 -15.13
CA CYS A 209 -17.44 5.69 -16.25
C CYS A 209 -17.43 6.50 -17.54
N ASP A 210 -16.22 6.74 -18.04
CA ASP A 210 -16.01 7.56 -19.24
C ASP A 210 -16.55 6.86 -20.49
N ILE A 211 -16.34 5.56 -20.60
CA ILE A 211 -16.71 4.72 -21.76
C ILE A 211 -18.23 4.43 -21.76
N PRO A 212 -19.00 4.95 -22.74
CA PRO A 212 -20.46 4.84 -22.75
C PRO A 212 -20.98 3.40 -22.70
N GLU A 213 -20.39 2.50 -23.48
CA GLU A 213 -20.81 1.09 -23.61
C GLU A 213 -20.73 0.31 -22.28
N LEU A 214 -19.91 0.78 -21.34
CA LEU A 214 -19.70 0.13 -20.04
C LEU A 214 -20.59 0.69 -18.92
N ARG A 215 -21.24 1.85 -19.14
CA ARG A 215 -21.99 2.56 -18.08
C ARG A 215 -23.12 1.70 -17.49
N LYS A 216 -23.81 0.92 -18.32
CA LYS A 216 -24.86 -0.02 -17.89
C LYS A 216 -24.33 -1.08 -16.93
N ASN A 217 -23.16 -1.65 -17.23
CA ASN A 217 -22.55 -2.72 -16.41
C ASN A 217 -22.10 -2.22 -15.04
N TYR A 218 -21.77 -0.93 -14.93
CA TYR A 218 -21.38 -0.29 -13.67
C TYR A 218 -22.55 0.38 -12.93
N GLY A 219 -23.80 0.06 -13.28
CA GLY A 219 -24.98 0.52 -12.56
C GLY A 219 -25.28 2.01 -12.70
N MET A 220 -24.76 2.67 -13.75
CA MET A 220 -25.07 4.08 -14.01
C MET A 220 -26.58 4.26 -14.25
N LYS A 221 -27.12 5.42 -13.87
CA LYS A 221 -28.52 5.76 -14.12
C LYS A 221 -28.70 6.37 -15.51
N LEU A 222 -29.83 6.12 -16.15
CA LEU A 222 -30.22 6.83 -17.37
C LEU A 222 -30.31 8.34 -17.09
N LYS A 223 -30.06 9.15 -18.12
CA LYS A 223 -30.18 10.61 -18.04
C LYS A 223 -31.63 11.01 -17.80
N GLU A 224 -32.54 10.36 -18.53
CA GLU A 224 -33.99 10.54 -18.50
C GLU A 224 -34.70 9.18 -18.56
N ASP A 225 -35.88 9.10 -17.95
CA ASP A 225 -36.72 7.89 -17.97
C ASP A 225 -37.33 7.70 -19.38
N GLY A 226 -37.20 6.49 -19.94
CA GLY A 226 -37.72 6.14 -21.26
C GLY A 226 -36.72 6.20 -22.42
N LEU A 227 -35.46 6.58 -22.15
CA LEU A 227 -34.37 6.45 -23.12
C LEU A 227 -34.00 4.98 -23.36
N ASP A 228 -33.49 4.68 -24.55
CA ASP A 228 -33.07 3.33 -24.94
C ASP A 228 -31.95 2.83 -24.00
N PRO A 229 -32.19 1.74 -23.23
CA PRO A 229 -31.20 1.14 -22.33
C PRO A 229 -30.03 0.45 -23.04
N ASP A 230 -30.08 0.31 -24.37
CA ASP A 230 -29.00 -0.33 -25.13
C ASP A 230 -27.98 0.67 -25.70
N ASP A 231 -28.30 1.98 -25.69
CA ASP A 231 -27.33 3.04 -25.98
C ASP A 231 -26.65 3.53 -24.69
N GLY A 232 -25.36 3.23 -24.57
CA GLY A 232 -24.49 3.68 -23.48
C GLY A 232 -24.45 5.20 -23.28
N ASN A 233 -24.72 5.99 -24.32
CA ASN A 233 -24.73 7.46 -24.24
C ASN A 233 -25.92 8.01 -23.45
N ASN A 234 -26.98 7.22 -23.31
CA ASN A 234 -28.16 7.57 -22.53
C ASN A 234 -27.92 7.48 -21.02
N TYR A 235 -26.84 6.83 -20.60
CA TYR A 235 -26.44 6.76 -19.20
C TYR A 235 -25.63 7.98 -18.76
N ARG A 236 -25.77 8.35 -17.49
CA ARG A 236 -24.94 9.36 -16.83
C ARG A 236 -23.49 8.84 -16.73
N SER A 237 -22.53 9.74 -16.88
CA SER A 237 -21.09 9.41 -16.79
C SER A 237 -20.60 9.29 -15.35
N ALA A 238 -21.35 9.82 -14.38
CA ALA A 238 -21.02 9.75 -12.97
C ALA A 238 -22.24 9.37 -12.13
N LEU A 239 -22.02 8.48 -11.16
CA LEU A 239 -22.98 8.09 -10.14
C LEU A 239 -22.46 8.54 -8.78
N PHE A 240 -23.24 9.37 -8.09
CA PHE A 240 -22.98 9.72 -6.70
C PHE A 240 -23.72 8.77 -5.76
N GLN A 241 -23.02 8.29 -4.75
CA GLN A 241 -23.54 7.50 -3.64
C GLN A 241 -23.16 8.21 -2.34
N SER A 242 -24.08 8.27 -1.38
CA SER A 242 -23.75 8.77 -0.05
C SER A 242 -24.21 7.76 0.97
N GLY A 243 -23.39 7.46 1.96
CA GLY A 243 -23.65 6.38 2.87
C GLY A 243 -22.78 6.41 4.10
N ALA A 244 -22.82 5.32 4.85
CA ALA A 244 -21.92 5.08 5.96
C ALA A 244 -21.03 3.88 5.65
N GLN A 245 -19.79 3.94 6.13
CA GLN A 245 -18.82 2.88 6.02
C GLN A 245 -18.29 2.47 7.40
N ILE A 246 -18.11 1.17 7.60
CA ILE A 246 -17.33 0.62 8.71
C ILE A 246 -16.18 -0.17 8.09
N LYS A 247 -14.95 0.20 8.46
CA LYS A 247 -13.72 -0.46 8.00
C LYS A 247 -12.97 -1.02 9.20
N MET A 248 -12.84 -2.34 9.26
CA MET A 248 -12.12 -3.06 10.31
C MET A 248 -10.84 -3.62 9.72
N ASN A 249 -9.69 -3.33 10.34
CA ASN A 249 -8.40 -3.87 9.93
C ASN A 249 -7.77 -4.64 11.08
N LEU A 250 -7.26 -5.83 10.78
CA LEU A 250 -6.46 -6.64 11.70
C LEU A 250 -5.16 -7.03 11.02
N LYS A 251 -4.04 -6.78 11.70
CA LYS A 251 -2.67 -7.06 11.24
C LYS A 251 -1.95 -7.93 12.26
N ALA A 252 -1.83 -9.22 11.96
CA ALA A 252 -1.11 -10.18 12.79
C ALA A 252 0.30 -10.43 12.22
N SER A 253 1.34 -10.17 13.03
CA SER A 253 2.70 -10.64 12.75
C SER A 253 2.88 -11.97 13.48
N ILE A 254 2.91 -13.08 12.75
CA ILE A 254 3.09 -14.41 13.37
C ILE A 254 4.56 -14.62 13.73
N ASN A 255 5.46 -14.14 12.86
CA ASN A 255 6.90 -14.05 13.11
C ASN A 255 7.49 -12.88 12.29
N ASP A 256 8.81 -12.71 12.30
CA ASP A 256 9.50 -11.60 11.62
C ASP A 256 9.42 -11.66 10.09
N SER A 257 8.99 -12.79 9.54
CA SER A 257 8.90 -13.04 8.10
C SER A 257 7.47 -13.30 7.62
N PHE A 258 6.52 -13.59 8.51
CA PHE A 258 5.18 -14.06 8.17
C PHE A 258 4.11 -13.14 8.77
N PHE A 259 3.38 -12.51 7.86
CA PHE A 259 2.40 -11.48 8.16
C PHE A 259 1.03 -11.88 7.61
N TYR A 260 -0.01 -11.64 8.39
CA TYR A 260 -1.39 -11.78 7.99
C TYR A 260 -2.12 -10.46 8.21
N GLU A 261 -2.77 -9.96 7.17
CA GLU A 261 -3.61 -8.77 7.21
C GLU A 261 -5.01 -9.13 6.69
N THR A 262 -6.04 -8.73 7.42
CA THR A 262 -7.42 -8.87 6.99
C THR A 262 -8.14 -7.53 7.16
N GLN A 263 -8.90 -7.16 6.13
CA GLN A 263 -9.62 -5.90 6.06
C GLN A 263 -11.06 -6.21 5.66
N LEU A 264 -12.01 -5.83 6.51
CA LEU A 264 -13.44 -5.91 6.23
C LEU A 264 -14.00 -4.49 6.10
N VAL A 265 -14.62 -4.20 4.96
CA VAL A 265 -15.30 -2.95 4.68
C VAL A 265 -16.77 -3.23 4.45
N LEU A 266 -17.62 -2.66 5.30
CA LEU A 266 -19.07 -2.69 5.17
C LEU A 266 -19.53 -1.29 4.77
N PHE A 267 -20.32 -1.19 3.71
CA PHE A 267 -20.87 0.08 3.25
C PHE A 267 -22.39 -0.02 3.08
N THR A 268 -23.11 1.00 3.52
CA THR A 268 -24.56 1.12 3.38
C THR A 268 -24.89 2.43 2.66
N ASP A 269 -25.63 2.35 1.55
CA ASP A 269 -26.02 3.53 0.76
C ASP A 269 -27.29 4.15 1.37
N TYR A 270 -27.23 5.42 1.76
CA TYR A 270 -28.38 6.16 2.25
C TYR A 270 -29.38 6.52 1.15
N LEU A 271 -28.94 6.62 -0.10
CA LEU A 271 -29.76 7.09 -1.22
C LEU A 271 -30.57 5.95 -1.87
N ASN A 272 -30.08 4.71 -1.81
CA ASN A 272 -30.74 3.55 -2.41
C ASN A 272 -30.95 2.45 -1.36
N LYS A 273 -32.15 2.36 -0.78
CA LYS A 273 -32.58 1.34 0.20
C LYS A 273 -31.61 1.17 1.39
N PRO A 274 -31.55 2.17 2.29
CA PRO A 274 -30.64 2.15 3.43
C PRO A 274 -30.79 0.89 4.28
N PHE A 275 -29.66 0.34 4.74
CA PHE A 275 -29.52 -0.84 5.62
C PHE A 275 -29.99 -2.19 5.06
N LYS A 276 -30.64 -2.23 3.89
CA LYS A 276 -31.12 -3.47 3.27
C LYS A 276 -30.14 -4.04 2.25
N GLU A 277 -29.45 -3.17 1.52
CA GLU A 277 -28.51 -3.51 0.45
C GLU A 277 -27.10 -3.04 0.84
N ASN A 278 -26.45 -3.81 1.72
CA ASN A 278 -25.10 -3.48 2.21
C ASN A 278 -24.04 -4.09 1.29
N ARG A 279 -23.07 -3.28 0.87
CA ARG A 279 -21.87 -3.74 0.17
C ARG A 279 -20.88 -4.29 1.19
N VAL A 280 -20.33 -5.46 0.89
CA VAL A 280 -19.34 -6.14 1.74
C VAL A 280 -18.09 -6.37 0.90
N ASN A 281 -16.97 -5.81 1.33
CA ASN A 281 -15.66 -6.11 0.78
C ASN A 281 -14.81 -6.72 1.88
N TRP A 282 -14.30 -7.92 1.65
CA TRP A 282 -13.43 -8.61 2.58
C TRP A 282 -12.14 -9.04 1.88
N ASP A 283 -11.05 -8.43 2.31
CA ASP A 283 -9.73 -8.63 1.76
C ASP A 283 -8.87 -9.38 2.77
N ASN A 284 -8.17 -10.42 2.33
CA ASN A 284 -7.19 -11.14 3.14
C ASN A 284 -5.87 -11.18 2.42
N LYS A 285 -4.78 -10.95 3.15
CA LYS A 285 -3.42 -10.94 2.64
C LYS A 285 -2.51 -11.69 3.58
N ILE A 286 -1.91 -12.76 3.07
CA ILE A 286 -0.84 -13.50 3.72
C ILE A 286 0.44 -13.16 2.98
N THR A 287 1.45 -12.67 3.70
CA THR A 287 2.77 -12.33 3.13
C THR A 287 3.85 -13.08 3.89
N TRP A 288 4.67 -13.82 3.16
CA TRP A 288 5.85 -14.51 3.69
C TRP A 288 7.12 -14.03 3.00
N GLN A 289 7.97 -13.32 3.77
CA GLN A 289 9.32 -12.91 3.39
C GLN A 289 10.32 -14.03 3.71
N PHE A 290 10.55 -14.94 2.78
CA PHE A 290 11.49 -16.05 2.98
C PHE A 290 12.95 -15.67 2.68
N ALA A 291 13.20 -14.60 1.92
CA ALA A 291 14.55 -14.08 1.66
C ALA A 291 14.52 -12.55 1.51
N LYS A 292 15.66 -11.85 1.64
CA LYS A 292 15.74 -10.37 1.67
C LYS A 292 14.99 -9.66 0.54
N PHE A 293 15.01 -10.23 -0.67
CA PHE A 293 14.37 -9.64 -1.84
C PHE A 293 13.20 -10.47 -2.39
N PHE A 294 12.80 -11.55 -1.71
CA PHE A 294 11.75 -12.43 -2.21
C PHE A 294 10.60 -12.55 -1.21
N LYS A 295 9.38 -12.34 -1.72
CA LYS A 295 8.12 -12.45 -0.98
C LYS A 295 7.20 -13.44 -1.67
N ILE A 296 6.55 -14.29 -0.88
CA ILE A 296 5.35 -15.02 -1.29
C ILE A 296 4.14 -14.24 -0.77
N GLY A 297 3.17 -13.99 -1.64
CA GLY A 297 1.93 -13.32 -1.29
C GLY A 297 0.73 -14.14 -1.75
N LEU A 298 -0.16 -14.47 -0.81
CA LEU A 298 -1.49 -15.00 -1.10
C LEU A 298 -2.52 -13.94 -0.71
N ASN A 299 -3.27 -13.45 -1.69
CA ASN A 299 -4.32 -12.46 -1.48
C ASN A 299 -5.67 -13.03 -1.92
N THR A 300 -6.70 -12.80 -1.13
CA THR A 300 -8.08 -13.10 -1.50
C THR A 300 -8.95 -11.86 -1.34
N TRP A 301 -9.87 -11.67 -2.26
CA TRP A 301 -10.87 -10.60 -2.24
C TRP A 301 -12.24 -11.23 -2.39
N LEU A 302 -13.12 -10.94 -1.45
CA LEU A 302 -14.54 -11.28 -1.51
C LEU A 302 -15.32 -9.98 -1.57
N ILE A 303 -16.07 -9.78 -2.64
CA ILE A 303 -16.91 -8.60 -2.86
C ILE A 303 -18.34 -9.07 -3.05
N TYR A 304 -19.24 -8.52 -2.25
CA TYR A 304 -20.67 -8.61 -2.45
C TYR A 304 -21.22 -7.21 -2.64
N ASP A 305 -21.78 -6.95 -3.82
CA ASP A 305 -22.42 -5.68 -4.14
C ASP A 305 -23.83 -5.94 -4.70
N PRO A 306 -24.89 -5.49 -4.02
CA PRO A 306 -26.26 -5.69 -4.48
C PRO A 306 -26.61 -4.88 -5.73
N ILE A 307 -25.88 -3.81 -6.08
CA ILE A 307 -26.18 -3.01 -7.28
C ILE A 307 -25.47 -3.52 -8.55
N VAL A 308 -24.47 -4.39 -8.40
CA VAL A 308 -23.71 -4.94 -9.53
C VAL A 308 -24.31 -6.27 -9.95
N PHE A 309 -24.77 -6.34 -11.21
CA PHE A 309 -25.27 -7.57 -11.81
C PHE A 309 -24.17 -8.24 -12.63
N ILE A 310 -23.97 -9.53 -12.39
CA ILE A 310 -23.12 -10.42 -13.19
C ILE A 310 -24.05 -11.44 -13.81
N ASP A 311 -24.06 -11.52 -15.15
CA ASP A 311 -24.97 -12.38 -15.91
C ASP A 311 -26.46 -12.21 -15.55
N GLY A 312 -26.86 -10.97 -15.24
CA GLY A 312 -28.24 -10.61 -14.91
C GLY A 312 -28.69 -10.98 -13.49
N ARG A 313 -27.78 -11.44 -12.61
CA ARG A 313 -28.06 -11.78 -11.21
C ARG A 313 -27.05 -11.13 -10.26
N GLN A 314 -27.42 -11.01 -8.98
CA GLN A 314 -26.48 -10.63 -7.93
C GLN A 314 -25.62 -11.84 -7.55
N HIS A 315 -24.30 -11.71 -7.61
CA HIS A 315 -23.36 -12.78 -7.28
C HIS A 315 -22.29 -12.28 -6.30
N VAL A 316 -21.84 -13.18 -5.42
CA VAL A 316 -20.60 -12.96 -4.66
C VAL A 316 -19.44 -13.09 -5.62
N GLN A 317 -18.59 -12.08 -5.65
CA GLN A 317 -17.37 -12.05 -6.43
C GLN A 317 -16.22 -12.50 -5.55
N PHE A 318 -15.52 -13.56 -5.97
CA PHE A 318 -14.33 -14.04 -5.30
C PHE A 318 -13.14 -13.97 -6.26
N LYS A 319 -12.04 -13.39 -5.80
CA LYS A 319 -10.77 -13.36 -6.51
C LYS A 319 -9.68 -13.88 -5.58
N GLU A 320 -8.84 -14.75 -6.11
CA GLU A 320 -7.62 -15.22 -5.45
C GLU A 320 -6.40 -14.83 -6.31
N SER A 321 -5.31 -14.46 -5.65
CA SER A 321 -4.03 -14.21 -6.30
C SER A 321 -2.90 -14.76 -5.45
N PHE A 322 -2.24 -15.79 -5.96
CA PHE A 322 -0.96 -16.27 -5.46
C PHE A 322 0.17 -15.67 -6.29
N SER A 323 1.21 -15.15 -5.64
CA SER A 323 2.34 -14.54 -6.31
C SER A 323 3.64 -14.77 -5.56
N ILE A 324 4.72 -14.92 -6.32
CA ILE A 324 6.09 -14.89 -5.83
C ILE A 324 6.75 -13.71 -6.52
N ASN A 325 7.14 -12.71 -5.73
CA ASN A 325 7.64 -11.45 -6.26
C ASN A 325 9.07 -11.20 -5.78
N PHE A 326 9.89 -10.67 -6.68
CA PHE A 326 11.07 -9.94 -6.30
C PHE A 326 10.62 -8.56 -5.79
N THR A 327 10.95 -8.23 -4.56
CA THR A 327 10.54 -6.99 -3.90
C THR A 327 11.76 -6.21 -3.45
N TRP A 328 11.85 -4.96 -3.90
CA TRP A 328 12.81 -3.99 -3.39
C TRP A 328 12.06 -2.93 -2.57
N LEU A 329 12.42 -2.79 -1.29
CA LEU A 329 11.91 -1.73 -0.42
C LEU A 329 12.99 -0.68 -0.18
N ILE A 330 12.68 0.57 -0.50
CA ILE A 330 13.49 1.75 -0.18
C ILE A 330 12.67 2.53 0.85
N ALA A 331 13.10 2.52 2.11
CA ALA A 331 12.45 3.29 3.17
C ALA A 331 13.44 4.31 3.73
N SER A 332 13.01 5.57 3.81
CA SER A 332 13.76 6.60 4.49
C SER A 332 13.29 6.65 5.94
N LYS A 333 14.16 6.30 6.90
CA LYS A 333 13.91 6.50 8.33
C LYS A 333 13.93 7.97 8.69
#